data_AF-A0A8J3SXL1-F1
#
_entry.id   AF-A0A8J3SXL1-F1
#
_cell.length_a   1.000
_cell.length_b   1.000
_cell.length_c   1.000
_cell.angle_alpha   90.00
_cell.angle_beta   90.00
_cell.angle_gamma   90.00
#
_symmetry.space_group_name_H-M   'P 1'
#
loop_
_entity.id
_entity.type
_entity.pdbx_description
1 polymer ?
#
loop_
_entity_poly.entity_id
_entity_poly.type
_entity_poly.pdbx_seq_one_letter_code
_entity_poly.pdbx_strand_id
1 'polypeptide(L)'
;MTDLEPVDLIVLAGFIAEVHPLMEIALAREGVWHVRDHVVEAAWTCTQSPYCEGLWGAGELYRAWMKIDDILGGWPVDYGADADDLAMREFGLAVQEWLDMPWSEDGFRDYVRRWRARVAQDAWPTYDKPPGRFRS
;
A
#
# COMPACT_ATOMS: atom_id res chain seq x y z
N MET A 1 -11.28 21.44 17.38
CA MET A 1 -11.15 19.99 17.59
C MET A 1 -12.11 19.34 16.62
N THR A 2 -11.61 18.69 15.58
CA THR A 2 -12.45 17.92 14.68
C THR A 2 -12.71 16.61 15.38
N ASP A 3 -13.96 16.38 15.80
CA ASP A 3 -14.40 15.06 16.26
C ASP A 3 -14.18 14.09 15.10
N LEU A 4 -13.22 13.19 15.24
CA LEU A 4 -13.09 12.03 14.35
C LEU A 4 -14.36 11.21 14.59
N GLU A 5 -15.19 11.07 13.56
CA GLU A 5 -16.34 10.16 13.64
C GLU A 5 -15.86 8.79 14.13
N PRO A 6 -16.62 8.12 15.01
CA PRO A 6 -16.24 6.79 15.47
C PRO A 6 -16.12 5.89 14.25
N VAL A 7 -14.94 5.27 14.09
CA VAL A 7 -14.71 4.19 13.12
C VAL A 7 -15.91 3.27 13.14
N ASP A 8 -16.52 3.07 11.97
CA ASP A 8 -17.49 2.00 11.83
C ASP A 8 -16.72 0.67 11.96
N LEU A 9 -16.78 0.08 13.14
CA LEU A 9 -16.10 -1.17 13.47
C LEU A 9 -16.54 -2.32 12.54
N ILE A 10 -17.73 -2.24 11.94
CA ILE A 10 -18.20 -3.22 10.96
C ILE A 10 -17.44 -3.04 9.66
N VAL A 11 -17.27 -1.79 9.20
CA VAL A 11 -16.47 -1.47 8.01
C VAL A 11 -15.01 -1.86 8.22
N LEU A 12 -14.43 -1.58 9.38
CA LEU A 12 -13.06 -1.99 9.71
C LEU A 12 -12.91 -3.51 9.70
N ALA A 13 -13.81 -4.24 10.35
CA ALA A 13 -13.78 -5.70 10.37
C ALA A 13 -13.94 -6.31 8.97
N GLY A 14 -14.82 -5.76 8.14
CA GLY A 14 -14.99 -6.17 6.75
C GLY A 14 -13.72 -5.96 5.93
N PHE A 15 -13.10 -4.79 6.07
CA PHE A 15 -11.84 -4.48 5.38
C PHE A 15 -10.71 -5.45 5.76
N ILE A 16 -10.56 -5.73 7.05
CA ILE A 16 -9.57 -6.69 7.54
C ILE A 16 -9.85 -8.09 6.98
N ALA A 17 -11.11 -8.52 6.97
CA ALA A 17 -11.51 -9.84 6.47
C ALA A 17 -11.21 -10.03 4.97
N GLU A 18 -11.25 -8.96 4.18
CA GLU A 18 -10.88 -9.00 2.76
C GLU A 18 -9.37 -8.91 2.54
N VAL A 19 -8.68 -8.00 3.24
CA VAL A 19 -7.26 -7.72 2.98
C VAL A 19 -6.34 -8.73 3.66
N HIS A 20 -6.66 -9.18 4.88
CA HIS A 20 -5.76 -10.01 5.67
C HIS A 20 -5.40 -11.34 4.98
N PRO A 21 -6.35 -12.11 4.41
CA PRO A 21 -6.02 -13.33 3.69
C PRO A 21 -5.11 -13.10 2.48
N LEU A 22 -5.27 -11.97 1.77
CA LEU A 22 -4.41 -11.61 0.64
C LEU A 22 -2.97 -11.41 1.09
N MET A 23 -2.78 -10.76 2.25
CA MET A 23 -1.46 -10.51 2.82
C MET A 23 -0.81 -11.79 3.35
N GLU A 24 -1.57 -12.70 3.98
CA GLU A 24 -1.07 -14.02 4.36
C GLU A 24 -0.62 -14.84 3.14
N ILE A 25 -1.40 -14.83 2.06
CA ILE A 25 -1.03 -15.50 0.81
C ILE A 25 0.22 -14.84 0.21
N ALA A 26 0.27 -13.51 0.15
CA ALA A 26 1.42 -12.78 -0.37
C ALA A 26 2.71 -13.14 0.39
N LEU A 27 2.65 -13.26 1.71
CA LEU A 27 3.80 -13.67 2.54
C LEU A 27 4.29 -15.08 2.23
N ALA A 28 3.38 -16.00 1.92
CA ALA A 28 3.69 -17.40 1.64
C ALA A 28 4.14 -17.69 0.20
N ARG A 29 4.08 -16.69 -0.70
CA ARG A 29 4.39 -16.86 -2.12
C ARG A 29 5.84 -16.49 -2.43
N GLU A 30 6.37 -17.14 -3.46
CA GLU A 30 7.63 -16.80 -4.08
C GLU A 30 7.40 -16.15 -5.44
N GLY A 31 8.31 -15.25 -5.81
CA GLY A 31 8.28 -14.53 -7.09
C GLY A 31 7.46 -13.24 -7.02
N VAL A 32 8.09 -12.16 -7.49
CA VAL A 32 7.58 -10.80 -7.32
C VAL A 32 6.19 -10.58 -7.91
N TRP A 33 5.89 -11.18 -9.07
CA TRP A 33 4.59 -11.04 -9.74
C TRP A 33 3.45 -11.72 -8.97
N HIS A 34 3.70 -12.86 -8.33
CA HIS A 34 2.67 -13.51 -7.51
C HIS A 34 2.38 -12.72 -6.24
N VAL A 35 3.41 -12.17 -5.60
CA VAL A 35 3.24 -11.31 -4.41
C VAL A 35 2.51 -10.03 -4.80
N ARG A 36 2.95 -9.39 -5.89
CA ARG A 36 2.34 -8.18 -6.46
C ARG A 36 0.84 -8.34 -6.67
N ASP A 37 0.39 -9.42 -7.32
CA ASP A 37 -1.04 -9.57 -7.65
C ASP A 37 -1.93 -9.50 -6.41
N HIS A 38 -1.51 -10.12 -5.29
CA HIS A 38 -2.27 -10.09 -4.04
C HIS A 38 -2.19 -8.72 -3.35
N VAL A 39 -1.03 -8.06 -3.37
CA VAL A 39 -0.89 -6.71 -2.80
C VAL A 39 -1.66 -5.67 -3.61
N VAL A 40 -1.70 -5.79 -4.94
CA VAL A 40 -2.50 -4.94 -5.83
C VAL A 40 -3.99 -5.18 -5.61
N GLU A 41 -4.42 -6.43 -5.43
CA GLU A 41 -5.81 -6.74 -5.08
C GLU A 41 -6.20 -6.10 -3.74
N ALA A 42 -5.36 -6.23 -2.71
CA ALA A 42 -5.56 -5.56 -1.44
C ALA A 42 -5.62 -4.03 -1.57
N ALA A 43 -4.77 -3.44 -2.42
CA ALA A 43 -4.81 -2.01 -2.72
C ALA A 43 -6.13 -1.62 -3.36
N TRP A 44 -6.63 -2.40 -4.32
CA TRP A 44 -7.91 -2.11 -4.95
C TRP A 44 -9.07 -2.17 -3.97
N THR A 45 -9.05 -3.07 -2.98
CA THR A 45 -10.05 -3.11 -1.90
C THR A 45 -10.15 -1.76 -1.17
N CYS A 46 -9.05 -1.04 -0.95
CA CYS A 46 -9.07 0.30 -0.34
C CYS A 46 -9.91 1.34 -1.10
N THR A 47 -10.17 1.12 -2.40
CA THR A 47 -10.94 2.04 -3.25
C THR A 47 -12.43 1.72 -3.30
N GLN A 48 -12.83 0.56 -2.79
CA GLN A 48 -14.21 0.08 -2.83
C GLN A 48 -15.03 0.72 -1.70
N SER A 49 -16.31 0.97 -1.94
CA SER A 49 -17.27 1.29 -0.88
C SER A 49 -17.59 -0.02 -0.12
N PRO A 50 -17.71 0.00 1.22
CA PRO A 50 -17.71 1.18 2.10
C PRO A 50 -16.32 1.67 2.56
N TYR A 51 -15.22 1.00 2.19
CA TYR A 51 -13.90 1.24 2.76
C TYR A 51 -13.32 2.63 2.43
N CYS A 52 -13.42 3.08 1.19
CA CYS A 52 -12.89 4.38 0.78
C CYS A 52 -13.64 5.56 1.41
N GLU A 53 -14.88 5.35 1.85
CA GLU A 53 -15.77 6.35 2.43
C GLU A 53 -15.76 6.29 3.97
N GLY A 54 -15.67 5.09 4.53
CA GLY A 54 -15.87 4.80 5.96
C GLY A 54 -14.60 4.51 6.74
N LEU A 55 -13.44 4.36 6.10
CA LEU A 55 -12.16 4.17 6.80
C LEU A 55 -11.20 5.32 6.52
N TRP A 56 -10.82 5.99 7.60
CA TRP A 56 -9.69 6.90 7.55
C TRP A 56 -8.44 6.17 7.07
N GLY A 57 -7.72 6.79 6.11
CA GLY A 57 -6.43 6.28 5.65
C GLY A 57 -6.49 5.18 4.57
N ALA A 58 -7.67 4.70 4.15
CA ALA A 58 -7.78 3.73 3.05
C ALA A 58 -7.07 4.22 1.76
N GLY A 59 -7.27 5.49 1.39
CA GLY A 59 -6.56 6.09 0.26
C GLY A 59 -5.04 6.21 0.45
N GLU A 60 -4.55 6.27 1.68
CA GLU A 60 -3.11 6.28 1.98
C GLU A 60 -2.51 4.87 1.93
N LEU A 61 -3.25 3.85 2.38
CA LEU A 61 -2.88 2.45 2.20
C LEU A 61 -2.80 2.09 0.71
N TYR A 62 -3.82 2.47 -0.06
CA TYR A 62 -3.83 2.36 -1.52
C TYR A 62 -2.56 2.96 -2.13
N ARG A 63 -2.24 4.22 -1.79
CA ARG A 63 -1.05 4.90 -2.32
C ARG A 63 0.23 4.20 -1.90
N ALA A 64 0.31 3.71 -0.67
CA ALA A 64 1.50 3.04 -0.17
C ALA A 64 1.83 1.79 -0.99
N TRP A 65 0.83 0.94 -1.23
CA TRP A 65 0.99 -0.30 -1.97
C TRP A 65 1.17 -0.08 -3.48
N MET A 66 0.43 0.85 -4.08
CA MET A 66 0.58 1.15 -5.51
C MET A 66 1.91 1.81 -5.86
N LYS A 67 2.49 2.57 -4.94
CA LYS A 67 3.85 3.09 -5.17
C LYS A 67 4.89 1.97 -5.24
N ILE A 68 4.67 0.86 -4.52
CA ILE A 68 5.55 -0.32 -4.62
C ILE A 68 5.36 -1.00 -5.98
N ASP A 69 4.11 -1.11 -6.46
CA ASP A 69 3.79 -1.61 -7.81
C ASP A 69 4.49 -0.79 -8.91
N ASP A 70 4.55 0.53 -8.74
CA ASP A 70 5.21 1.43 -9.69
C ASP A 70 6.70 1.11 -9.92
N ILE A 71 7.38 0.46 -8.96
CA ILE A 71 8.77 -0.02 -9.14
C ILE A 71 8.85 -0.97 -10.34
N LEU A 72 7.93 -1.94 -10.42
CA LEU A 72 7.87 -2.92 -11.49
C LEU A 72 7.47 -2.29 -12.83
N GLY A 73 6.66 -1.23 -12.78
CA GLY A 73 6.25 -0.46 -13.95
C GLY A 73 7.32 0.50 -14.47
N GLY A 74 8.46 0.65 -13.78
CA GLY A 74 9.50 1.61 -14.14
C GLY A 74 9.02 3.06 -14.04
N TRP A 75 8.18 3.37 -13.05
CA TRP A 75 7.63 4.69 -12.84
C TRP A 75 7.83 5.19 -11.40
N PRO A 76 8.11 6.49 -11.17
CA PRO A 76 8.33 7.55 -12.15
C PRO A 76 9.69 7.47 -12.87
N VAL A 77 10.54 6.49 -12.53
CA VAL A 77 11.83 6.26 -13.17
C VAL A 77 12.05 4.78 -13.43
N ASP A 78 12.98 4.48 -14.34
CA ASP A 78 13.51 3.15 -14.51
C ASP A 78 14.39 2.77 -13.29
N TYR A 79 13.95 1.77 -12.53
CA TYR A 79 14.69 1.24 -11.36
C TYR A 79 15.81 0.26 -11.77
N GLY A 80 15.95 -0.02 -13.06
CA GLY A 80 17.04 -0.82 -13.62
C GLY A 80 16.86 -2.31 -13.41
N ALA A 81 17.97 -3.05 -13.54
CA ALA A 81 17.96 -4.51 -13.54
C ALA A 81 17.51 -5.14 -12.20
N ASP A 82 17.57 -4.37 -11.11
CA ASP A 82 17.27 -4.84 -9.75
C ASP A 82 15.83 -4.46 -9.30
N ALA A 83 14.98 -4.00 -10.22
CA ALA A 83 13.61 -3.57 -9.93
C ALA A 83 12.78 -4.67 -9.25
N ASP A 84 12.89 -5.91 -9.72
CA ASP A 84 12.16 -7.06 -9.16
C ASP A 84 12.60 -7.36 -7.72
N ASP A 85 13.90 -7.30 -7.43
CA ASP A 85 14.44 -7.54 -6.08
C ASP A 85 14.03 -6.42 -5.11
N LEU A 86 14.09 -5.16 -5.58
CA LEU A 86 13.62 -4.01 -4.81
C LEU A 86 12.12 -4.11 -4.51
N ALA A 87 11.31 -4.39 -5.53
CA ALA A 87 9.87 -4.56 -5.37
C ALA A 87 9.54 -5.72 -4.43
N MET A 88 10.24 -6.86 -4.55
CA MET A 88 10.03 -8.01 -3.67
C MET A 88 10.37 -7.67 -2.21
N ARG A 89 11.47 -6.95 -1.96
CA ARG A 89 11.81 -6.45 -0.61
C ARG A 89 10.69 -5.57 -0.06
N GLU A 90 10.19 -4.64 -0.86
CA GLU A 90 9.21 -3.64 -0.42
C GLU A 90 7.82 -4.24 -0.22
N PHE A 91 7.40 -5.15 -1.10
CA PHE A 91 6.19 -5.93 -0.88
C PHE A 91 6.29 -6.77 0.38
N GLY A 92 7.41 -7.47 0.60
CA GLY A 92 7.63 -8.25 1.82
C GLY A 92 7.53 -7.39 3.09
N LEU A 93 8.12 -6.19 3.09
CA LEU A 93 7.99 -5.24 4.19
C LEU A 93 6.55 -4.78 4.38
N ALA A 94 5.86 -4.37 3.31
CA ALA A 94 4.47 -3.90 3.39
C ALA A 94 3.53 -4.98 3.94
N VAL A 95 3.68 -6.23 3.46
CA VAL A 95 2.92 -7.39 3.92
C VAL A 95 3.19 -7.67 5.39
N GLN A 96 4.46 -7.77 5.79
CA GLN A 96 4.82 -8.06 7.18
C GLN A 96 4.33 -6.96 8.14
N GLU A 97 4.50 -5.69 7.76
CA GLU A 97 4.05 -4.56 8.57
C GLU A 97 2.52 -4.48 8.71
N TRP A 98 1.77 -4.93 7.69
CA TRP A 98 0.32 -5.06 7.77
C TRP A 98 -0.10 -6.18 8.74
N LEU A 99 0.59 -7.32 8.70
CA LEU A 99 0.28 -8.47 9.55
C LEU A 99 0.63 -8.21 11.03
N ASP A 100 1.68 -7.42 11.29
CA ASP A 100 2.16 -7.13 12.65
C ASP A 100 1.47 -5.95 13.32
N MET A 101 0.82 -5.06 12.56
CA MET A 101 0.22 -3.86 13.15
C MET A 101 -1.09 -4.17 13.88
N PRO A 102 -1.44 -3.38 14.93
CA PRO A 102 -2.79 -3.40 15.46
C PRO A 102 -3.82 -3.01 14.39
N TRP A 103 -4.89 -3.79 14.23
CA TRP A 103 -5.95 -3.44 13.28
C TRP A 103 -6.93 -2.43 13.88
N SER A 104 -6.46 -1.18 13.92
CA SER A 104 -7.18 -0.01 14.36
C SER A 104 -6.80 1.20 13.50
N GLU A 105 -7.54 2.29 13.59
CA GLU A 105 -7.19 3.55 12.91
C GLU A 105 -5.78 4.03 13.27
N ASP A 106 -5.41 3.96 14.55
CA ASP A 106 -4.09 4.39 14.99
C ASP A 106 -2.99 3.45 14.46
N GLY A 107 -3.30 2.16 14.30
CA GLY A 107 -2.42 1.22 13.60
C GLY A 107 -2.22 1.59 12.14
N PHE A 108 -3.29 1.95 11.42
CA PHE A 108 -3.20 2.41 10.03
C PHE A 108 -2.41 3.71 9.90
N ARG A 109 -2.63 4.67 10.83
CA ARG A 109 -1.83 5.91 10.92
C ARG A 109 -0.35 5.61 11.07
N ASP A 110 -0.02 4.72 11.99
CA ASP A 110 1.36 4.37 12.27
C ASP A 110 2.02 3.65 11.08
N TYR A 111 1.30 2.71 10.45
CA TYR A 111 1.74 2.04 9.22
C TYR A 111 2.09 3.06 8.13
N VAL A 112 1.16 3.96 7.79
CA VAL A 112 1.37 4.99 6.76
C VAL A 112 2.54 5.90 7.12
N ARG A 113 2.67 6.28 8.40
CA ARG A 113 3.78 7.11 8.89
C ARG A 113 5.13 6.42 8.70
N ARG A 114 5.24 5.13 9.07
CA ARG A 114 6.47 4.33 8.91
C ARG A 114 6.81 4.16 7.43
N TRP A 115 5.82 3.85 6.59
CA TRP A 115 5.99 3.77 5.15
C TRP A 115 6.53 5.08 4.55
N ARG A 116 5.91 6.23 4.87
CA ARG A 116 6.38 7.55 4.40
C ARG A 116 7.81 7.85 4.85
N ALA A 117 8.16 7.51 6.08
CA ALA A 117 9.51 7.71 6.61
C ALA A 117 10.55 6.86 5.84
N ARG A 118 10.24 5.59 5.53
CA ARG A 118 11.11 4.73 4.72
C ARG A 118 11.28 5.25 3.31
N VAL A 119 10.19 5.58 2.63
CA VAL A 119 10.23 6.13 1.26
C VAL A 119 11.11 7.38 1.17
N ALA A 120 11.09 8.22 2.21
CA ALA A 120 11.97 9.40 2.30
C ALA A 120 13.44 9.03 2.57
N GLN A 121 13.71 7.99 3.39
CA GLN A 121 15.06 7.52 3.70
C GLN A 121 15.72 6.79 2.53
N ASP A 122 14.96 5.95 1.83
CA ASP A 122 15.40 5.20 0.66
C ASP A 122 15.51 6.09 -0.59
N ALA A 123 15.30 7.40 -0.43
CA ALA A 123 15.40 8.44 -1.47
C ALA A 123 14.64 8.07 -2.75
N TRP A 124 13.46 7.45 -2.60
CA TRP A 124 12.65 7.05 -3.73
C TRP A 124 12.35 8.27 -4.59
N PRO A 125 12.44 8.14 -5.92
CA PRO A 125 12.18 9.27 -6.80
C PRO A 125 10.77 9.81 -6.53
N THR A 126 10.71 11.08 -6.15
CA THR A 126 9.46 11.77 -5.90
C THR A 126 8.87 12.24 -7.23
N TYR A 127 7.56 12.44 -7.23
CA TYR A 127 6.83 13.06 -8.33
C TYR A 127 7.09 14.56 -8.42
N ASP A 128 8.34 15.00 -8.44
CA ASP A 128 8.66 16.39 -8.76
C ASP A 128 8.79 16.61 -10.27
N LYS A 129 7.83 16.04 -11.02
CA LYS A 129 7.55 16.44 -12.40
C LYS A 129 6.08 16.85 -12.51
N PRO A 130 5.77 18.08 -12.96
CA PRO A 130 4.40 18.41 -13.36
C PRO A 130 3.98 17.44 -14.46
N PRO A 131 2.67 17.16 -14.63
CA PRO A 131 2.18 16.24 -15.65
C PRO A 131 2.64 16.73 -17.02
N GLY A 132 3.74 16.14 -17.50
CA GLY A 132 4.24 16.33 -18.85
C GLY A 132 3.25 15.66 -19.76
N ARG A 133 2.44 16.50 -20.44
CA ARG A 133 1.60 16.17 -21.61
C ARG A 133 1.97 14.82 -22.22
N PHE A 134 1.06 13.86 -22.11
CA PHE A 134 0.97 12.77 -23.08
C PHE A 134 1.00 13.39 -24.47
N ARG A 135 2.07 13.15 -25.23
CA ARG A 135 2.04 13.36 -26.68
C ARG A 135 1.58 12.05 -27.30
N SER A 136 0.34 12.11 -27.79
CA SER A 136 -0.22 11.26 -28.84
C SER A 136 0.71 11.13 -30.04
#